data_AF-A0AAE5YHG5-F1
#
_entry.id   AF-A0AAE5YHG5-F1
#
_cell.length_a   1.000
_cell.length_b   1.000
_cell.length_c   1.000
_cell.angle_alpha   90.00
_cell.angle_beta   90.00
_cell.angle_gamma   90.00
#
_symmetry.space_group_name_H-M   'P 1'
#
loop_
_entity.id
_entity.type
_entity.pdbx_description
1 polymer ?
#
loop_
_entity_poly.entity_id
_entity_poly.type
_entity_poly.pdbx_seq_one_letter_code
_entity_poly.pdbx_strand_id
1 'polypeptide(L)'
;MLDISLIMLSAGESTRFNLPVKKQFLRLGDLPLWLYATKNLSSFYPFKQVVVTSGNISYMKKFAPEYKFVQGGNTRAKSLLNALELIQSEYVLVSDVARVLISKNLFNNLLENYDKADCISPVLKVSDTTIYGENCIQRDKIKLIQTPQLSKTSMLKKALQANLDFTDDSTAIQSLGGKIWYIQGDEMAKKITYKEDLLSLNLPKPSQDIFNGNGFDVHEFGEERALLLGGIKIHPSMGLKAHSDGDVLAHALIDALLGAAGLGDIGELFPDNDMQYKNADSMLLLQNAYNMVQNYGFELVNADITIIAQTPKMKEFKDDIAFNIAKFLKTTPNKINIKATTTEHLGFIGRKEGIAVLASANLKYYDWMKQ
;
A
#
# COMPACT_ATOMS: atom_id res chain seq x y z
N MET A 1 -8.96 13.68 -33.35
CA MET A 1 -8.23 13.32 -32.12
C MET A 1 -8.27 11.80 -32.02
N LEU A 2 -7.15 11.13 -31.77
CA LEU A 2 -7.11 9.65 -31.72
C LEU A 2 -7.99 9.13 -30.59
N ASP A 3 -8.66 8.00 -30.81
CA ASP A 3 -9.43 7.33 -29.76
C ASP A 3 -8.47 6.51 -28.89
N ILE A 4 -8.07 7.08 -27.74
CA ILE A 4 -7.09 6.48 -26.82
C ILE A 4 -7.67 6.39 -25.41
N SER A 5 -7.51 5.23 -24.78
CA SER A 5 -7.69 5.02 -23.34
C SER A 5 -6.34 4.84 -22.64
N LEU A 6 -6.29 5.10 -21.34
CA LEU A 6 -5.12 4.93 -20.49
C LEU A 6 -5.30 3.74 -19.54
N ILE A 7 -4.32 2.86 -19.46
CA ILE A 7 -4.20 1.83 -18.43
C ILE A 7 -2.98 2.13 -17.55
N MET A 8 -3.21 2.29 -16.25
CA MET A 8 -2.16 2.42 -15.24
C MET A 8 -2.04 1.12 -14.46
N LEU A 9 -0.88 0.48 -14.56
CA LEU A 9 -0.60 -0.78 -13.87
C LEU A 9 -0.10 -0.51 -12.45
N SER A 10 -0.91 -0.85 -11.43
CA SER A 10 -0.63 -0.57 -10.01
C SER A 10 -0.83 -1.78 -9.07
N ALA A 11 -1.04 -2.98 -9.61
CA ALA A 11 -1.32 -4.18 -8.83
C ALA A 11 -0.08 -4.95 -8.29
N GLY A 12 1.13 -4.41 -8.42
CA GLY A 12 2.35 -5.10 -7.99
C GLY A 12 2.54 -5.15 -6.47
N GLU A 13 3.08 -6.26 -5.97
CA GLU A 13 3.33 -6.50 -4.53
C GLU A 13 4.62 -5.86 -3.97
N SER A 14 5.39 -5.14 -4.80
CA SER A 14 6.59 -4.41 -4.36
C SER A 14 7.70 -5.26 -3.69
N THR A 15 7.76 -6.57 -3.95
CA THR A 15 8.69 -7.51 -3.29
C THR A 15 10.18 -7.13 -3.37
N ARG A 16 10.60 -6.41 -4.42
CA ARG A 16 11.98 -5.94 -4.62
C ARG A 16 12.30 -4.58 -3.99
N PHE A 17 11.30 -3.87 -3.48
CA PHE A 17 11.45 -2.50 -2.99
C PHE A 17 12.08 -2.44 -1.59
N ASN A 18 11.97 -3.54 -0.82
CA ASN A 18 12.64 -3.75 0.47
C ASN A 18 12.37 -2.68 1.53
N LEU A 19 11.16 -2.10 1.52
CA LEU A 19 10.65 -1.20 2.56
C LEU A 19 9.33 -1.74 3.14
N PRO A 20 8.98 -1.38 4.40
CA PRO A 20 7.69 -1.77 4.98
C PRO A 20 6.46 -1.23 4.22
N VAL A 21 6.64 -0.15 3.46
CA VAL A 21 5.59 0.49 2.66
C VAL A 21 5.52 -0.11 1.25
N LYS A 22 4.32 -0.34 0.74
CA LYS A 22 4.13 -0.69 -0.67
C LYS A 22 4.37 0.54 -1.54
N LYS A 23 5.19 0.41 -2.59
CA LYS A 23 5.65 1.55 -3.41
C LYS A 23 4.53 2.45 -3.91
N GLN A 24 3.40 1.86 -4.31
CA GLN A 24 2.24 2.57 -4.85
C GLN A 24 1.61 3.56 -3.85
N PHE A 25 1.82 3.35 -2.54
CA PHE A 25 1.25 4.18 -1.48
C PHE A 25 2.25 5.14 -0.84
N LEU A 26 3.50 5.20 -1.31
CA LEU A 26 4.40 6.31 -0.96
C LEU A 26 3.73 7.65 -1.25
N ARG A 27 3.96 8.65 -0.41
CA ARG A 27 3.39 9.97 -0.60
C ARG A 27 4.35 10.91 -1.33
N LEU A 28 3.82 11.53 -2.37
CA LEU A 28 4.44 12.58 -3.17
C LEU A 28 3.61 13.86 -2.97
N GLY A 29 4.06 14.74 -2.08
CA GLY A 29 3.17 15.72 -1.46
C GLY A 29 2.06 15.00 -0.69
N ASP A 30 0.81 15.34 -0.99
CA ASP A 30 -0.38 14.72 -0.38
C ASP A 30 -0.87 13.46 -1.12
N LEU A 31 -0.36 13.23 -2.34
CA LEU A 31 -0.90 12.18 -3.20
C LEU A 31 -0.13 10.87 -3.02
N PRO A 32 -0.82 9.71 -3.00
CA PRO A 32 -0.15 8.43 -3.19
C PRO A 32 0.51 8.38 -4.57
N LEU A 33 1.67 7.72 -4.65
CA LEU A 33 2.49 7.61 -5.86
C LEU A 33 1.69 7.15 -7.07
N TRP A 34 0.79 6.16 -6.89
CA TRP A 34 -0.06 5.69 -7.98
C TRP A 34 -0.93 6.80 -8.57
N LEU A 35 -1.50 7.65 -7.72
CA LEU A 35 -2.40 8.71 -8.11
C LEU A 35 -1.62 9.87 -8.72
N TYR A 36 -0.45 10.19 -8.16
CA TYR A 36 0.45 11.18 -8.73
C TYR A 36 0.84 10.81 -10.16
N ALA A 37 1.32 9.59 -10.39
CA ALA A 37 1.70 9.10 -11.72
C ALA A 37 0.49 9.07 -12.68
N THR A 38 -0.67 8.65 -12.19
CA THR A 38 -1.91 8.63 -12.99
C THR A 38 -2.35 10.05 -13.39
N LYS A 39 -2.34 11.01 -12.47
CA LYS A 39 -2.68 12.41 -12.73
C LYS A 39 -1.69 13.08 -13.70
N ASN A 40 -0.40 12.77 -13.58
CA ASN A 40 0.62 13.27 -14.50
C ASN A 40 0.28 12.87 -15.95
N LEU A 41 0.11 11.57 -16.20
CA LEU A 41 -0.22 11.08 -17.54
C LEU A 41 -1.60 11.50 -18.02
N SER A 42 -2.64 11.43 -17.17
CA SER A 42 -4.01 11.78 -17.54
C SER A 42 -4.14 13.27 -17.91
N SER A 43 -3.28 14.14 -17.38
CA SER A 43 -3.24 15.56 -17.76
C SER A 43 -2.77 15.79 -19.21
N PHE A 44 -2.09 14.82 -19.83
CA PHE A 44 -1.50 15.01 -21.15
C PHE A 44 -2.51 14.82 -22.28
N TYR A 45 -3.63 14.16 -22.06
CA TYR A 45 -4.59 13.83 -23.11
C TYR A 45 -5.99 13.66 -22.55
N PRO A 46 -7.04 14.07 -23.28
CA PRO A 46 -8.42 13.75 -22.91
C PRO A 46 -8.73 12.28 -23.25
N PHE A 47 -8.15 11.35 -22.48
CA PHE A 47 -8.38 9.92 -22.67
C PHE A 47 -9.87 9.59 -22.54
N LYS A 48 -10.37 8.73 -23.43
CA LYS A 48 -11.76 8.26 -23.40
C LYS A 48 -12.10 7.57 -22.08
N GLN A 49 -11.11 6.90 -21.49
CA GLN A 49 -11.20 6.24 -20.19
C GLN A 49 -9.82 6.11 -19.57
N VAL A 50 -9.76 6.19 -18.24
CA VAL A 50 -8.58 5.84 -17.44
C VAL A 50 -8.92 4.64 -16.57
N VAL A 51 -8.16 3.56 -16.71
CA VAL A 51 -8.30 2.32 -15.92
C VAL A 51 -7.04 2.10 -15.08
N VAL A 52 -7.23 1.82 -13.79
CA VAL A 52 -6.14 1.50 -12.87
C VAL A 52 -6.29 0.06 -12.37
N THR A 53 -5.25 -0.75 -12.51
CA THR A 53 -5.24 -2.11 -11.95
C THR A 53 -4.80 -2.06 -10.49
N SER A 54 -5.50 -2.76 -9.59
CA SER A 54 -5.14 -2.77 -8.17
C SER A 54 -5.60 -4.03 -7.45
N GLY A 55 -4.87 -4.42 -6.40
CA GLY A 55 -5.35 -5.36 -5.38
C GLY A 55 -6.08 -4.69 -4.21
N ASN A 56 -6.10 -3.35 -4.14
CA ASN A 56 -6.63 -2.55 -3.03
C ASN A 56 -7.67 -1.54 -3.53
N ILE A 57 -8.62 -2.00 -4.34
CA ILE A 57 -9.57 -1.15 -5.07
C ILE A 57 -10.41 -0.29 -4.11
N SER A 58 -10.94 -0.88 -3.04
CA SER A 58 -11.79 -0.17 -2.08
C SER A 58 -11.08 1.06 -1.50
N TYR A 59 -9.83 0.89 -1.07
CA TYR A 59 -9.01 1.99 -0.55
C TYR A 59 -8.67 3.03 -1.62
N MET A 60 -8.23 2.60 -2.81
CA MET A 60 -7.83 3.53 -3.88
C MET A 60 -9.00 4.36 -4.43
N LYS A 61 -10.22 3.80 -4.46
CA LYS A 61 -11.44 4.52 -4.85
C LYS A 61 -11.75 5.71 -3.95
N LYS A 62 -11.32 5.70 -2.68
CA LYS A 62 -11.49 6.84 -1.77
C LYS A 62 -10.75 8.10 -2.25
N PHE A 63 -9.70 7.96 -3.07
CA PHE A 63 -8.88 9.07 -3.55
C PHE A 63 -9.27 9.60 -4.93
N ALA A 64 -9.78 8.74 -5.80
CA ALA A 64 -10.10 9.10 -7.18
C ALA A 64 -11.24 8.23 -7.74
N PRO A 65 -12.49 8.42 -7.26
CA PRO A 65 -13.63 7.63 -7.70
C PRO A 65 -13.97 7.82 -9.19
N GLU A 66 -13.44 8.87 -9.84
CA GLU A 66 -13.61 9.15 -11.27
C GLU A 66 -12.89 8.15 -12.19
N TYR A 67 -11.85 7.45 -11.70
CA TYR A 67 -11.16 6.43 -12.47
C TYR A 67 -11.87 5.08 -12.37
N LYS A 68 -11.77 4.28 -13.43
CA LYS A 68 -12.21 2.88 -13.36
C LYS A 68 -11.13 2.02 -12.74
N PHE A 69 -11.51 1.13 -11.85
CA PHE A 69 -10.60 0.20 -11.20
C PHE A 69 -10.95 -1.24 -11.57
N VAL A 70 -9.92 -2.06 -11.74
CA VAL A 70 -10.07 -3.49 -12.00
C VAL A 70 -9.08 -4.28 -11.14
N GLN A 71 -9.48 -5.49 -10.76
CA GLN A 71 -8.64 -6.37 -9.96
C GLN A 71 -7.39 -6.76 -10.77
N GLY A 72 -6.23 -6.60 -10.14
CA GLY A 72 -4.96 -7.10 -10.68
C GLY A 72 -4.92 -8.62 -10.78
N GLY A 73 -3.96 -9.13 -11.54
CA GLY A 73 -3.61 -10.55 -11.56
C GLY A 73 -2.24 -10.81 -10.95
N ASN A 74 -1.86 -12.09 -10.86
CA ASN A 74 -0.58 -12.52 -10.30
C ASN A 74 0.63 -12.09 -11.16
N THR A 75 0.40 -11.65 -12.40
CA THR A 75 1.43 -11.12 -13.31
C THR A 75 1.04 -9.75 -13.87
N ARG A 76 2.04 -9.01 -14.38
CA ARG A 76 1.82 -7.74 -15.09
C ARG A 76 0.87 -7.94 -16.28
N ALA A 77 1.13 -8.95 -17.11
CA ALA A 77 0.33 -9.30 -18.28
C ALA A 77 -1.12 -9.64 -17.91
N LYS A 78 -1.35 -10.41 -16.84
CA LYS A 78 -2.71 -10.73 -16.41
C LYS A 78 -3.47 -9.51 -15.90
N SER A 79 -2.80 -8.63 -15.15
CA SER A 79 -3.38 -7.35 -14.71
C SER A 79 -3.77 -6.48 -15.91
N LEU A 80 -2.89 -6.40 -16.91
CA LEU A 80 -3.14 -5.66 -18.15
C LEU A 80 -4.31 -6.25 -18.95
N LEU A 81 -4.37 -7.57 -19.10
CA LEU A 81 -5.49 -8.24 -19.78
C LEU A 81 -6.82 -7.93 -19.10
N ASN A 82 -6.90 -8.02 -17.76
CA ASN A 82 -8.11 -7.67 -17.02
C ASN A 82 -8.57 -6.22 -17.29
N ALA A 83 -7.64 -5.27 -17.40
CA ALA A 83 -7.95 -3.88 -17.73
C ALA A 83 -8.38 -3.71 -19.20
N LEU A 84 -7.76 -4.41 -20.14
CA LEU A 84 -8.10 -4.37 -21.56
C LEU A 84 -9.52 -4.87 -21.86
N GLU A 85 -10.10 -5.73 -21.03
CA GLU A 85 -11.51 -6.13 -21.14
C GLU A 85 -12.47 -4.93 -20.98
N LEU A 86 -12.04 -3.86 -20.33
CA LEU A 86 -12.82 -2.63 -20.15
C LEU A 86 -12.56 -1.57 -21.22
N ILE A 87 -11.62 -1.80 -22.15
CA ILE A 87 -11.21 -0.83 -23.16
C ILE A 87 -11.88 -1.14 -24.50
N GLN A 88 -12.49 -0.12 -25.09
CA GLN A 88 -13.14 -0.18 -26.40
C GLN A 88 -12.54 0.80 -27.42
N SER A 89 -11.61 1.66 -26.99
CA SER A 89 -10.91 2.59 -27.88
C SER A 89 -9.98 1.83 -28.83
N GLU A 90 -9.76 2.39 -30.02
CA GLU A 90 -8.88 1.78 -31.03
C GLU A 90 -7.46 1.60 -30.49
N TYR A 91 -6.97 2.59 -29.75
CA TYR A 91 -5.64 2.58 -29.14
C TYR A 91 -5.72 2.58 -27.62
N VAL A 92 -4.67 2.07 -27.00
CA VAL A 92 -4.48 2.07 -25.55
C VAL A 92 -3.05 2.47 -25.23
N LEU A 93 -2.91 3.42 -24.30
CA LEU A 93 -1.65 3.77 -23.69
C LEU A 93 -1.53 3.02 -22.36
N VAL A 94 -0.46 2.26 -22.18
CA VAL A 94 -0.23 1.47 -20.96
C VAL A 94 1.02 1.98 -20.27
N SER A 95 0.95 2.24 -18.96
CA SER A 95 2.10 2.65 -18.17
C SER A 95 2.13 1.98 -16.80
N ASP A 96 3.34 1.79 -16.26
CA ASP A 96 3.51 1.38 -14.87
C ASP A 96 3.43 2.62 -13.98
N VAL A 97 2.65 2.57 -12.88
CA VAL A 97 2.60 3.72 -11.95
C VAL A 97 3.95 4.02 -11.28
N ALA A 98 4.86 3.04 -11.28
CA ALA A 98 6.22 3.20 -10.78
C ALA A 98 7.11 4.09 -11.69
N ARG A 99 6.63 4.50 -12.87
CA ARG A 99 7.28 5.51 -13.72
C ARG A 99 6.54 6.84 -13.56
N VAL A 100 6.94 7.59 -12.54
CA VAL A 100 6.14 8.71 -12.02
C VAL A 100 6.27 9.96 -12.87
N LEU A 101 7.48 10.27 -13.34
CA LEU A 101 7.84 11.55 -13.96
C LEU A 101 7.89 11.48 -15.49
N ILE A 102 6.98 10.72 -16.11
CA ILE A 102 6.87 10.71 -17.59
C ILE A 102 6.71 12.13 -18.10
N SER A 103 7.59 12.54 -19.02
CA SER A 103 7.56 13.88 -19.59
C SER A 103 6.50 14.01 -20.69
N LYS A 104 5.97 15.23 -20.85
CA LYS A 104 5.05 15.56 -21.94
C LYS A 104 5.70 15.36 -23.32
N ASN A 105 7.01 15.56 -23.42
CA ASN A 105 7.78 15.35 -24.65
C ASN A 105 7.80 13.86 -25.06
N LEU A 106 8.10 12.96 -24.12
CA LEU A 106 8.05 11.53 -24.39
C LEU A 106 6.65 11.09 -24.83
N PHE A 107 5.62 11.60 -24.16
CA PHE A 107 4.22 11.35 -24.52
C PHE A 107 3.88 11.83 -25.94
N ASN A 108 4.28 13.05 -26.31
CA ASN A 108 4.01 13.58 -27.65
C ASN A 108 4.73 12.76 -28.74
N ASN A 109 5.97 12.35 -28.49
CA ASN A 109 6.74 11.52 -29.43
C ASN A 109 6.08 10.13 -29.67
N LEU A 110 5.46 9.54 -28.64
CA LEU A 110 4.62 8.34 -28.80
C LEU A 110 3.44 8.60 -29.74
N LEU A 111 2.74 9.71 -29.55
CA LEU A 111 1.58 10.08 -30.37
C LEU A 111 1.95 10.42 -31.81
N GLU A 112 3.06 11.12 -32.04
CA GLU A 112 3.51 11.51 -33.39
C GLU A 112 3.88 10.30 -34.26
N ASN A 113 4.22 9.17 -33.64
CA ASN A 113 4.64 7.95 -34.33
C ASN A 113 3.55 6.85 -34.33
N TYR A 114 2.32 7.15 -33.90
CA TYR A 114 1.25 6.16 -33.70
C TYR A 114 0.95 5.28 -34.93
N ASP A 115 1.18 5.81 -36.13
CA ASP A 115 0.87 5.17 -37.42
C ASP A 115 2.01 4.28 -37.94
N LYS A 116 3.20 4.33 -37.33
CA LYS A 116 4.40 3.62 -37.80
C LYS A 116 4.35 2.12 -37.57
N ALA A 117 3.57 1.66 -36.60
CA ALA A 117 3.58 0.29 -36.09
C ALA A 117 2.30 -0.04 -35.29
N ASP A 118 2.20 -1.28 -34.81
CA ASP A 118 1.10 -1.73 -33.95
C ASP A 118 1.36 -1.43 -32.46
N CYS A 119 2.63 -1.24 -32.11
CA CYS A 119 3.10 -0.81 -30.79
C CYS A 119 4.22 0.23 -30.94
N ILE A 120 4.09 1.36 -30.23
CA ILE A 120 5.14 2.38 -30.10
C ILE A 120 5.72 2.26 -28.69
N SER A 121 7.04 2.06 -28.62
CA SER A 121 7.73 1.70 -27.39
C SER A 121 8.99 2.54 -27.19
N PRO A 122 9.13 3.27 -26.06
CA PRO A 122 10.35 4.00 -25.78
C PRO A 122 11.48 3.08 -25.34
N VAL A 123 12.71 3.38 -25.78
CA VAL A 123 13.90 2.61 -25.45
C VAL A 123 15.09 3.49 -25.10
N LEU A 124 15.88 3.05 -24.13
CA LEU A 124 17.23 3.56 -23.91
C LEU A 124 18.27 2.59 -24.50
N LYS A 125 19.35 3.16 -25.03
CA LYS A 125 20.54 2.40 -25.45
C LYS A 125 21.42 2.12 -24.23
N VAL A 126 22.28 1.11 -24.34
CA VAL A 126 23.24 0.78 -23.29
C VAL A 126 24.65 1.17 -23.75
N SER A 127 25.30 2.04 -22.98
CA SER A 127 26.72 2.41 -23.17
C SER A 127 27.68 1.45 -22.49
N ASP A 128 27.23 0.84 -21.39
CA ASP A 128 28.09 0.06 -20.51
C ASP A 128 28.26 -1.37 -21.03
N THR A 129 29.42 -1.96 -20.73
CA THR A 129 29.68 -3.37 -21.00
C THR A 129 28.63 -4.21 -20.27
N THR A 130 27.89 -5.05 -21.00
CA THR A 130 26.81 -5.86 -20.45
C THR A 130 27.15 -7.34 -20.54
N ILE A 131 26.93 -8.07 -19.44
CA ILE A 131 27.18 -9.50 -19.33
C ILE A 131 25.85 -10.22 -19.08
N TYR A 132 25.64 -11.35 -19.78
CA TYR A 132 24.52 -12.27 -19.55
C TYR A 132 25.05 -13.66 -19.25
N GLY A 133 24.80 -14.15 -18.03
CA GLY A 133 25.52 -15.31 -17.50
C GLY A 133 27.01 -14.96 -17.39
N GLU A 134 27.85 -15.70 -18.13
CA GLU A 134 29.31 -15.46 -18.20
C GLU A 134 29.73 -14.77 -19.50
N ASN A 135 28.78 -14.47 -20.39
CA ASN A 135 29.06 -13.98 -21.75
C ASN A 135 28.87 -12.47 -21.88
N CYS A 136 29.83 -11.80 -22.51
CA CYS A 136 29.70 -10.40 -22.91
C CYS A 136 28.75 -10.27 -24.10
N ILE A 137 27.73 -9.40 -23.98
CA ILE A 137 26.79 -9.09 -25.06
C ILE A 137 27.23 -7.81 -25.79
N GLN A 138 27.05 -7.78 -27.11
CA GLN A 138 27.18 -6.56 -27.90
C GLN A 138 26.15 -5.50 -27.46
N ARG A 139 26.60 -4.54 -26.63
CA ARG A 139 25.76 -3.48 -26.04
C ARG A 139 24.91 -2.71 -27.05
N ASP A 140 25.41 -2.50 -28.28
CA ASP A 140 24.69 -1.77 -29.33
C ASP A 140 23.41 -2.47 -29.81
N LYS A 141 23.28 -3.78 -29.53
CA LYS A 141 22.08 -4.57 -29.84
C LYS A 141 21.05 -4.57 -28.71
N ILE A 142 21.41 -4.06 -27.52
CA ILE A 142 20.55 -4.07 -26.34
C ILE A 142 19.61 -2.86 -26.36
N LYS A 143 18.35 -3.09 -25.99
CA LYS A 143 17.34 -2.04 -25.78
C LYS A 143 16.77 -2.19 -24.38
N LEU A 144 16.84 -1.13 -23.59
CA LEU A 144 16.15 -1.06 -22.31
C LEU A 144 14.76 -0.48 -22.54
N ILE A 145 13.75 -1.35 -22.52
CA ILE A 145 12.37 -0.96 -22.79
C ILE A 145 11.78 -0.14 -21.63
N GLN A 146 11.10 0.94 -21.96
CA GLN A 146 10.37 1.77 -21.03
C GLN A 146 8.85 1.75 -21.29
N THR A 147 8.08 2.25 -20.33
CA THR A 147 6.66 2.59 -20.50
C THR A 147 6.52 4.10 -20.25
N PRO A 148 5.53 4.80 -20.84
CA PRO A 148 4.33 4.29 -21.48
C PRO A 148 4.56 3.63 -22.84
N GLN A 149 3.68 2.70 -23.22
CA GLN A 149 3.64 2.08 -24.55
C GLN A 149 2.27 2.30 -25.17
N LEU A 150 2.25 2.74 -26.43
CA LEU A 150 1.01 3.00 -27.18
C LEU A 150 0.76 1.84 -28.14
N SER A 151 -0.37 1.16 -28.01
CA SER A 151 -0.67 -0.04 -28.78
C SER A 151 -2.05 0.00 -29.42
N LYS A 152 -2.23 -0.71 -30.54
CA LYS A 152 -3.57 -1.07 -31.02
C LYS A 152 -4.23 -2.02 -30.02
N THR A 153 -5.38 -1.63 -29.48
CA THR A 153 -6.07 -2.35 -28.39
C THR A 153 -6.37 -3.80 -28.77
N SER A 154 -6.90 -4.02 -29.98
CA SER A 154 -7.28 -5.34 -30.46
C SER A 154 -6.09 -6.30 -30.55
N MET A 155 -4.93 -5.81 -31.00
CA MET A 155 -3.73 -6.61 -31.15
C MET A 155 -3.10 -6.96 -29.80
N LEU A 156 -2.99 -5.99 -28.89
CA LEU A 156 -2.49 -6.22 -27.55
C LEU A 156 -3.37 -7.20 -26.77
N LYS A 157 -4.69 -7.04 -26.87
CA LYS A 157 -5.65 -7.95 -26.24
C LYS A 157 -5.50 -9.38 -26.77
N LYS A 158 -5.41 -9.56 -28.09
CA LYS A 158 -5.19 -10.87 -28.71
C LYS A 158 -3.87 -11.51 -28.27
N ALA A 159 -2.79 -10.72 -28.17
CA ALA A 159 -1.49 -11.21 -27.73
C ALA A 159 -1.53 -11.76 -26.30
N LEU A 160 -2.15 -11.00 -25.37
CA LEU A 160 -2.23 -11.39 -23.97
C LEU A 160 -3.24 -12.50 -23.69
N GLN A 161 -4.25 -12.68 -24.55
CA GLN A 161 -5.13 -13.85 -24.50
C GLN A 161 -4.42 -15.14 -24.92
N ALA A 162 -3.42 -15.04 -25.81
CA ALA A 162 -2.66 -16.19 -26.27
C ALA A 162 -1.56 -16.60 -25.27
N ASN A 163 -0.88 -15.64 -24.65
CA ASN A 163 0.19 -15.89 -23.69
C ASN A 163 0.31 -14.75 -22.66
N LEU A 164 0.60 -15.10 -21.40
CA LEU A 164 0.74 -14.17 -20.28
C LEU A 164 2.18 -14.01 -19.77
N ASP A 165 3.17 -14.66 -20.39
CA ASP A 165 4.58 -14.64 -19.97
C ASP A 165 5.37 -13.43 -20.51
N PHE A 166 4.68 -12.30 -20.70
CA PHE A 166 5.28 -11.07 -21.21
C PHE A 166 5.56 -10.07 -20.10
N THR A 167 6.73 -9.42 -20.18
CA THR A 167 7.16 -8.41 -19.22
C THR A 167 6.84 -6.97 -19.67
N ASP A 168 6.52 -6.78 -20.95
CA ASP A 168 6.12 -5.53 -21.58
C ASP A 168 5.12 -5.80 -22.73
N ASP A 169 4.58 -4.75 -23.34
CA ASP A 169 3.53 -4.86 -24.35
C ASP A 169 4.13 -5.09 -25.75
N SER A 170 5.33 -4.59 -26.01
CA SER A 170 5.98 -4.71 -27.31
C SER A 170 6.36 -6.16 -27.62
N THR A 171 6.88 -6.91 -26.64
CA THR A 171 7.16 -8.35 -26.81
C THR A 171 5.87 -9.17 -26.99
N ALA A 172 4.79 -8.79 -26.31
CA ALA A 172 3.48 -9.41 -26.51
C ALA A 172 2.99 -9.23 -27.96
N ILE A 173 3.00 -7.99 -28.47
CA ILE A 173 2.57 -7.71 -29.85
C ILE A 173 3.48 -8.37 -30.88
N GLN A 174 4.79 -8.36 -30.66
CA GLN A 174 5.77 -8.99 -31.54
C GLN A 174 5.55 -10.51 -31.66
N SER A 175 5.08 -11.18 -30.60
CA SER A 175 4.80 -12.62 -30.62
C SER A 175 3.71 -13.03 -31.64
N LEU A 176 2.85 -12.09 -32.02
CA LEU A 176 1.83 -12.27 -33.07
C LEU A 176 2.30 -11.77 -34.45
N GLY A 177 3.58 -11.44 -34.61
CA GLY A 177 4.12 -10.84 -35.82
C GLY A 177 3.78 -9.35 -35.99
N GLY A 178 3.32 -8.68 -34.93
CA GLY A 178 3.03 -7.26 -34.96
C GLY A 178 4.28 -6.41 -35.11
N LYS A 179 4.13 -5.25 -35.77
CA LYS A 179 5.23 -4.33 -35.98
C LYS A 179 5.44 -3.49 -34.72
N ILE A 180 6.70 -3.28 -34.34
CA ILE A 180 7.10 -2.42 -33.23
C ILE A 180 7.88 -1.22 -33.77
N TRP A 181 7.54 -0.03 -33.31
CA TRP A 181 8.33 1.18 -33.57
C TRP A 181 8.97 1.66 -32.27
N TYR A 182 10.30 1.73 -32.27
CA TYR A 182 11.05 2.20 -31.12
C TYR A 182 11.33 3.68 -31.24
N ILE A 183 10.99 4.43 -30.19
CA ILE A 183 11.35 5.85 -30.05
C ILE A 183 12.41 6.02 -28.97
N GLN A 184 13.10 7.16 -28.97
CA GLN A 184 14.04 7.50 -27.91
C GLN A 184 13.30 7.63 -26.57
N GLY A 185 13.77 6.88 -25.56
CA GLY A 185 13.28 6.94 -24.18
C GLY A 185 13.79 8.16 -23.40
N ASP A 186 13.41 8.22 -22.13
CA ASP A 186 13.67 9.35 -21.22
C ASP A 186 14.14 8.82 -19.86
N GLU A 187 15.21 9.40 -19.31
CA GLU A 187 15.69 9.07 -17.96
C GLU A 187 14.65 9.36 -16.88
N MET A 188 13.79 10.38 -17.09
CA MET A 188 12.68 10.68 -16.18
C MET A 188 11.61 9.57 -16.18
N ALA A 189 11.58 8.73 -17.21
CA ALA A 189 10.72 7.54 -17.28
C ALA A 189 11.32 6.32 -16.55
N LYS A 190 12.38 6.50 -15.74
CA LYS A 190 12.93 5.44 -14.89
C LYS A 190 11.84 4.85 -13.98
N LYS A 191 11.83 3.52 -13.88
CA LYS A 191 10.88 2.78 -13.04
C LYS A 191 11.45 2.62 -11.63
N ILE A 192 10.71 3.11 -10.63
CA ILE A 192 11.03 2.91 -9.23
C ILE A 192 10.89 1.41 -8.89
N THR A 193 12.04 0.75 -8.77
CA THR A 193 12.13 -0.69 -8.51
C THR A 193 12.68 -0.94 -7.13
N TYR A 194 13.74 -0.20 -6.78
CA TYR A 194 14.45 -0.27 -5.51
C TYR A 194 14.36 1.06 -4.75
N LYS A 195 14.73 1.05 -3.47
CA LYS A 195 14.72 2.25 -2.62
C LYS A 195 15.61 3.35 -3.18
N GLU A 196 16.78 2.99 -3.71
CA GLU A 196 17.80 3.91 -4.23
C GLU A 196 17.28 4.70 -5.44
N ASP A 197 16.30 4.15 -6.17
CA ASP A 197 15.67 4.83 -7.30
C ASP A 197 14.92 6.10 -6.87
N LEU A 198 14.40 6.15 -5.63
CA LEU A 198 13.72 7.34 -5.11
C LEU A 198 14.64 8.56 -5.06
N LEU A 199 15.91 8.36 -4.73
CA LEU A 199 16.90 9.44 -4.63
C LEU A 199 17.38 9.91 -6.00
N SER A 200 17.33 9.03 -7.00
CA SER A 200 17.70 9.37 -8.38
C SER A 200 16.65 10.22 -9.11
N LEU A 201 15.43 10.31 -8.56
CA LEU A 201 14.33 11.06 -9.13
C LEU A 201 14.02 12.27 -8.24
N ASN A 202 13.83 13.44 -8.84
CA ASN A 202 13.43 14.65 -8.11
C ASN A 202 11.93 14.63 -7.77
N LEU A 203 11.54 13.69 -6.90
CA LEU A 203 10.15 13.46 -6.49
C LEU A 203 9.74 14.45 -5.38
N PRO A 204 8.49 14.94 -5.37
CA PRO A 204 8.00 15.77 -4.27
C PRO A 204 8.05 15.01 -2.95
N LYS A 205 8.58 15.64 -1.90
CA LYS A 205 8.62 15.05 -0.55
C LYS A 205 7.20 14.82 -0.01
N PRO A 206 6.99 13.85 0.90
CA PRO A 206 5.71 13.72 1.60
C PRO A 206 5.30 15.01 2.30
N SER A 207 4.00 15.31 2.30
CA SER A 207 3.48 16.37 3.15
C SER A 207 3.65 16.04 4.64
N GLN A 208 3.49 17.05 5.48
CA GLN A 208 3.67 16.95 6.93
C GLN A 208 2.34 16.76 7.66
N ASP A 209 1.31 16.31 6.95
CA ASP A 209 -0.01 16.06 7.52
C ASP A 209 0.06 14.99 8.61
N ILE A 210 -0.74 15.21 9.65
CA ILE A 210 -0.89 14.31 10.79
C ILE A 210 -2.35 13.85 10.84
N PHE A 211 -2.54 12.55 10.99
CA PHE A 211 -3.82 11.88 11.03
C PHE A 211 -4.05 11.37 12.44
N ASN A 212 -5.20 11.71 13.01
CA ASN A 212 -5.61 11.23 14.31
C ASN A 212 -6.56 10.03 14.17
N GLY A 213 -6.40 9.05 15.04
CA GLY A 213 -7.37 7.98 15.23
C GLY A 213 -7.63 7.75 16.71
N ASN A 214 -8.85 7.31 16.99
CA ASN A 214 -9.30 6.92 18.31
C ASN A 214 -9.79 5.47 18.26
N GLY A 215 -9.64 4.77 19.37
CA GLY A 215 -10.21 3.44 19.55
C GLY A 215 -10.73 3.31 20.97
N PHE A 216 -11.90 2.69 21.10
CA PHE A 216 -12.56 2.47 22.38
C PHE A 216 -13.09 1.05 22.42
N ASP A 217 -12.64 0.27 23.39
CA ASP A 217 -13.06 -1.12 23.53
C ASP A 217 -13.40 -1.45 24.99
N VAL A 218 -14.30 -2.42 25.17
CA VAL A 218 -14.85 -2.84 26.46
C VAL A 218 -14.94 -4.34 26.52
N HIS A 219 -14.31 -4.94 27.52
CA HIS A 219 -14.42 -6.37 27.81
C HIS A 219 -15.02 -6.61 29.20
N GLU A 220 -15.82 -7.68 29.30
CA GLU A 220 -16.42 -8.13 30.56
C GLU A 220 -15.41 -8.92 31.39
N PHE A 221 -15.40 -8.74 32.71
CA PHE A 221 -14.68 -9.65 33.62
C PHE A 221 -15.45 -10.97 33.78
N GLY A 222 -14.76 -12.03 34.18
CA GLY A 222 -15.43 -13.26 34.65
C GLY A 222 -14.82 -14.57 34.17
N GLU A 223 -13.60 -14.56 33.63
CA GLU A 223 -12.85 -15.79 33.35
C GLU A 223 -11.73 -15.99 34.36
N GLU A 224 -11.58 -17.21 34.89
CA GLU A 224 -10.46 -17.60 35.74
C GLU A 224 -9.18 -17.85 34.93
N ARG A 225 -8.69 -16.78 34.29
CA ARG A 225 -7.42 -16.76 33.56
C ARG A 225 -6.62 -15.49 33.89
N ALA A 226 -5.42 -15.40 33.33
CA ALA A 226 -4.60 -14.20 33.50
C ALA A 226 -5.26 -12.98 32.84
N LEU A 227 -5.19 -11.83 33.51
CA LEU A 227 -5.48 -10.54 32.90
C LEU A 227 -4.24 -10.10 32.12
N LEU A 228 -4.36 -10.02 30.80
CA LEU A 228 -3.34 -9.46 29.92
C LEU A 228 -3.77 -8.06 29.46
N LEU A 229 -2.87 -7.09 29.55
CA LEU A 229 -3.03 -5.75 28.97
C LEU A 229 -1.72 -5.32 28.32
N GLY A 230 -1.76 -4.94 27.05
CA GLY A 230 -0.56 -4.69 26.24
C GLY A 230 0.44 -5.85 26.26
N GLY A 231 -0.04 -7.09 26.33
CA GLY A 231 0.75 -8.32 26.44
C GLY A 231 1.42 -8.55 27.79
N ILE A 232 1.15 -7.70 28.80
CA ILE A 232 1.71 -7.84 30.15
C ILE A 232 0.68 -8.50 31.05
N LYS A 233 1.14 -9.49 31.85
CA LYS A 233 0.32 -10.15 32.86
C LYS A 233 0.13 -9.25 34.08
N ILE A 234 -1.08 -8.74 34.25
CA ILE A 234 -1.45 -7.81 35.31
C ILE A 234 -1.97 -8.54 36.55
N HIS A 235 -2.73 -9.61 36.36
CA HIS A 235 -3.29 -10.41 37.45
C HIS A 235 -3.37 -11.89 37.05
N PRO A 236 -3.13 -12.86 37.95
CA PRO A 236 -3.11 -14.28 37.60
C PRO A 236 -4.47 -14.89 37.27
N SER A 237 -5.57 -14.35 37.80
CA SER A 237 -6.90 -14.99 37.74
C SER A 237 -8.08 -14.04 37.49
N MET A 238 -7.83 -12.77 37.12
CA MET A 238 -8.89 -11.78 36.90
C MET A 238 -9.09 -11.53 35.40
N GLY A 239 -9.29 -12.61 34.66
CA GLY A 239 -9.34 -12.61 33.20
C GLY A 239 -10.61 -11.99 32.65
N LEU A 240 -10.51 -11.57 31.39
CA LEU A 240 -11.60 -10.99 30.60
C LEU A 240 -12.24 -12.06 29.74
N LYS A 241 -13.55 -11.97 29.50
CA LYS A 241 -14.27 -12.82 28.54
C LYS A 241 -13.96 -12.37 27.13
N ALA A 242 -13.38 -13.25 26.32
CA ALA A 242 -13.08 -12.97 24.91
C ALA A 242 -12.80 -14.23 24.10
N HIS A 243 -12.99 -14.15 22.78
CA HIS A 243 -12.60 -15.22 21.83
C HIS A 243 -11.06 -15.34 21.67
N SER A 244 -10.33 -14.23 21.84
CA SER A 244 -8.86 -14.15 21.87
C SER A 244 -8.31 -14.25 23.31
N ASP A 245 -7.06 -13.81 23.53
CA ASP A 245 -6.47 -13.68 24.87
C ASP A 245 -7.12 -12.60 25.77
N GLY A 246 -8.01 -11.78 25.19
CA GLY A 246 -8.83 -10.78 25.90
C GLY A 246 -8.16 -9.44 26.14
N ASP A 247 -7.04 -9.13 25.49
CA ASP A 247 -6.32 -7.87 25.65
C ASP A 247 -7.05 -6.66 25.03
N VAL A 248 -8.01 -6.12 25.77
CA VAL A 248 -8.80 -4.92 25.41
C VAL A 248 -7.94 -3.69 25.09
N LEU A 249 -6.71 -3.63 25.62
CA LEU A 249 -5.80 -2.52 25.34
C LEU A 249 -5.25 -2.62 23.92
N ALA A 250 -4.78 -3.80 23.55
CA ALA A 250 -4.29 -4.06 22.21
C ALA A 250 -5.40 -3.81 21.18
N HIS A 251 -6.63 -4.27 21.45
CA HIS A 251 -7.78 -4.07 20.59
C HIS A 251 -8.10 -2.58 20.37
N ALA A 252 -8.26 -1.79 21.44
CA ALA A 252 -8.51 -0.35 21.33
C ALA A 252 -7.38 0.38 20.57
N LEU A 253 -6.13 -0.05 20.73
CA LEU A 253 -5.00 0.54 20.01
C LEU A 253 -4.98 0.15 18.52
N ILE A 254 -5.39 -1.08 18.17
CA ILE A 254 -5.57 -1.51 16.77
C ILE A 254 -6.57 -0.57 16.09
N ASP A 255 -7.74 -0.35 16.69
CA ASP A 255 -8.76 0.54 16.14
C ASP A 255 -8.26 1.98 15.96
N ALA A 256 -7.54 2.52 16.93
CA ALA A 256 -6.94 3.85 16.81
C ALA A 256 -5.97 3.94 15.62
N LEU A 257 -5.15 2.91 15.38
CA LEU A 257 -4.19 2.87 14.28
C LEU A 257 -4.88 2.69 12.91
N LEU A 258 -5.85 1.78 12.82
CA LEU A 258 -6.61 1.53 11.59
C LEU A 258 -7.48 2.73 11.23
N GLY A 259 -8.14 3.34 12.22
CA GLY A 259 -8.95 4.54 12.06
C GLY A 259 -8.13 5.72 11.56
N ALA A 260 -6.95 5.98 12.15
CA ALA A 260 -6.05 7.04 11.70
C ALA A 260 -5.60 6.86 10.23
N ALA A 261 -5.46 5.61 9.76
CA ALA A 261 -5.10 5.28 8.39
C ALA A 261 -6.31 5.16 7.43
N GLY A 262 -7.55 5.27 7.94
CA GLY A 262 -8.78 5.09 7.15
C GLY A 262 -8.97 3.66 6.64
N LEU A 263 -8.52 2.66 7.42
CA LEU A 263 -8.49 1.24 7.06
C LEU A 263 -9.60 0.39 7.71
N GLY A 264 -10.60 1.03 8.31
CA GLY A 264 -11.68 0.32 9.03
C GLY A 264 -11.33 0.14 10.50
N ASP A 265 -11.79 -0.97 11.08
CA ASP A 265 -11.59 -1.35 12.48
C ASP A 265 -11.10 -2.81 12.60
N ILE A 266 -10.88 -3.27 13.84
CA ILE A 266 -10.40 -4.60 14.15
C ILE A 266 -11.34 -5.70 13.67
N GLY A 267 -12.66 -5.50 13.71
CA GLY A 267 -13.66 -6.49 13.31
C GLY A 267 -13.71 -6.69 11.79
N GLU A 268 -13.47 -5.62 11.02
CA GLU A 268 -13.28 -5.71 9.58
C GLU A 268 -11.99 -6.46 9.20
N LEU A 269 -10.92 -6.29 10.00
CA LEU A 269 -9.59 -6.86 9.70
C LEU A 269 -9.42 -8.29 10.23
N PHE A 270 -9.95 -8.60 11.40
CA PHE A 270 -9.88 -9.88 12.10
C PHE A 270 -11.29 -10.31 12.56
N PRO A 271 -12.13 -10.83 11.66
CA PRO A 271 -13.51 -11.19 12.02
C PRO A 271 -13.58 -12.24 13.12
N ASP A 272 -14.35 -11.98 14.18
CA ASP A 272 -14.49 -12.85 15.36
C ASP A 272 -15.10 -14.24 15.06
N ASN A 273 -15.78 -14.39 13.91
CA ASN A 273 -16.36 -15.65 13.48
C ASN A 273 -15.33 -16.59 12.83
N ASP A 274 -14.11 -16.12 12.60
CA ASP A 274 -13.05 -16.92 12.01
C ASP A 274 -12.28 -17.69 13.10
N MET A 275 -12.39 -19.02 13.05
CA MET A 275 -11.73 -19.92 13.99
C MET A 275 -10.21 -19.75 14.02
N GLN A 276 -9.60 -19.15 13.00
CA GLN A 276 -8.15 -18.90 12.97
C GLN A 276 -7.67 -17.93 14.06
N TYR A 277 -8.56 -17.07 14.59
CA TYR A 277 -8.22 -16.07 15.62
C TYR A 277 -8.57 -16.50 17.05
N LYS A 278 -9.13 -17.71 17.21
CA LYS A 278 -9.39 -18.26 18.54
C LYS A 278 -8.06 -18.46 19.29
N ASN A 279 -7.95 -17.88 20.49
CA ASN A 279 -6.70 -17.82 21.27
C ASN A 279 -5.53 -17.10 20.56
N ALA A 280 -5.81 -16.21 19.61
CA ALA A 280 -4.76 -15.38 19.03
C ALA A 280 -4.13 -14.47 20.10
N ASP A 281 -2.82 -14.25 19.97
CA ASP A 281 -2.07 -13.26 20.72
C ASP A 281 -2.40 -11.86 20.17
N SER A 282 -3.05 -11.04 20.98
CA SER A 282 -3.53 -9.72 20.56
C SER A 282 -2.39 -8.75 20.25
N MET A 283 -1.18 -8.97 20.78
CA MET A 283 -0.01 -8.17 20.43
C MET A 283 0.53 -8.54 19.04
N LEU A 284 0.39 -9.79 18.61
CA LEU A 284 0.64 -10.17 17.21
C LEU A 284 -0.40 -9.57 16.28
N LEU A 285 -1.68 -9.53 16.67
CA LEU A 285 -2.72 -8.82 15.92
C LEU A 285 -2.40 -7.33 15.79
N LEU A 286 -1.95 -6.69 16.88
CA LEU A 286 -1.50 -5.29 16.88
C LEU A 286 -0.35 -5.06 15.90
N GLN A 287 0.67 -5.92 15.93
CA GLN A 287 1.78 -5.84 15.00
C GLN A 287 1.32 -6.03 13.55
N ASN A 288 0.40 -6.95 13.29
CA ASN A 288 -0.15 -7.17 11.94
C ASN A 288 -0.95 -5.97 11.44
N ALA A 289 -1.81 -5.39 12.28
CA ALA A 289 -2.54 -4.16 11.96
C ALA A 289 -1.58 -3.00 11.68
N TYR A 290 -0.54 -2.82 12.49
CA TYR A 290 0.44 -1.77 12.23
C TYR A 290 1.28 -2.02 10.98
N ASN A 291 1.67 -3.26 10.68
CA ASN A 291 2.32 -3.60 9.41
C ASN A 291 1.41 -3.24 8.21
N MET A 292 0.09 -3.42 8.32
CA MET A 292 -0.86 -2.97 7.30
C MET A 292 -0.89 -1.45 7.18
N VAL A 293 -0.94 -0.71 8.29
CA VAL A 293 -0.83 0.76 8.30
C VAL A 293 0.45 1.23 7.59
N GLN A 294 1.59 0.58 7.87
CA GLN A 294 2.86 0.87 7.19
C GLN A 294 2.82 0.55 5.69
N ASN A 295 2.18 -0.54 5.28
CA ASN A 295 2.00 -0.89 3.87
C ASN A 295 1.29 0.21 3.07
N TYR A 296 0.39 0.97 3.71
CA TYR A 296 -0.34 2.10 3.11
C TYR A 296 0.38 3.46 3.21
N GLY A 297 1.62 3.47 3.71
CA GLY A 297 2.50 4.63 3.69
C GLY A 297 2.38 5.54 4.91
N PHE A 298 1.97 5.00 6.05
CA PHE A 298 1.91 5.73 7.31
C PHE A 298 2.97 5.28 8.32
N GLU A 299 3.29 6.15 9.27
CA GLU A 299 4.22 5.92 10.37
C GLU A 299 3.66 6.50 11.68
N LEU A 300 3.84 5.79 12.79
CA LEU A 300 3.42 6.26 14.11
C LEU A 300 4.25 7.46 14.60
N VAL A 301 3.54 8.53 14.95
CA VAL A 301 4.09 9.67 15.70
C VAL A 301 4.09 9.34 17.19
N ASN A 302 2.92 9.09 17.77
CA ASN A 302 2.74 8.72 19.17
C ASN A 302 1.40 8.02 19.41
N ALA A 303 1.28 7.32 20.53
CA ALA A 303 0.03 6.79 21.05
C ALA A 303 -0.13 7.14 22.54
N ASP A 304 -1.34 7.51 22.94
CA ASP A 304 -1.72 7.79 24.32
C ASP A 304 -2.96 6.96 24.68
N ILE A 305 -2.85 6.14 25.71
CA ILE A 305 -3.85 5.15 26.08
C ILE A 305 -4.33 5.40 27.51
N THR A 306 -5.63 5.27 27.76
CA THR A 306 -6.24 5.37 29.09
C THR A 306 -6.97 4.08 29.41
N ILE A 307 -6.47 3.36 30.42
CA ILE A 307 -7.14 2.19 30.99
C ILE A 307 -8.16 2.66 32.02
N ILE A 308 -9.43 2.28 31.86
CA ILE A 308 -10.52 2.66 32.76
C ILE A 308 -10.96 1.40 33.50
N ALA A 309 -10.44 1.23 34.72
CA ALA A 309 -10.62 0.01 35.51
C ALA A 309 -10.71 0.33 37.01
N GLN A 310 -11.66 -0.28 37.71
CA GLN A 310 -11.76 -0.15 39.16
C GLN A 310 -10.68 -0.97 39.91
N THR A 311 -10.23 -2.07 39.30
CA THR A 311 -9.20 -3.00 39.79
C THR A 311 -8.66 -3.80 38.59
N PRO A 312 -7.42 -4.33 38.64
CA PRO A 312 -6.36 -4.07 39.60
C PRO A 312 -5.71 -2.68 39.42
N LYS A 313 -4.80 -2.30 40.34
CA LYS A 313 -4.06 -1.04 40.21
C LYS A 313 -3.01 -1.17 39.09
N MET A 314 -3.05 -0.24 38.13
CA MET A 314 -2.17 -0.29 36.95
C MET A 314 -0.79 0.34 37.17
N LYS A 315 -0.56 1.05 38.28
CA LYS A 315 0.63 1.91 38.49
C LYS A 315 1.95 1.18 38.20
N GLU A 316 2.09 -0.05 38.66
CA GLU A 316 3.33 -0.83 38.60
C GLU A 316 3.58 -1.46 37.22
N PHE A 317 2.58 -1.46 36.33
CA PHE A 317 2.66 -2.14 35.02
C PHE A 317 2.75 -1.17 33.83
N LYS A 318 2.51 0.14 34.05
CA LYS A 318 2.42 1.13 32.96
C LYS A 318 3.66 1.18 32.08
N ASP A 319 4.84 1.15 32.69
CA ASP A 319 6.10 1.22 31.96
C ASP A 319 6.31 -0.06 31.14
N ASP A 320 6.11 -1.23 31.75
CA ASP A 320 6.23 -2.53 31.06
C ASP A 320 5.27 -2.64 29.86
N ILE A 321 4.03 -2.15 30.02
CA ILE A 321 3.04 -2.07 28.93
C ILE A 321 3.56 -1.17 27.81
N ALA A 322 4.05 0.03 28.14
CA ALA A 322 4.58 0.97 27.15
C ALA A 322 5.79 0.39 26.40
N PHE A 323 6.71 -0.25 27.11
CA PHE A 323 7.88 -0.92 26.52
C PHE A 323 7.47 -2.06 25.57
N ASN A 324 6.51 -2.89 25.97
CA ASN A 324 6.07 -4.01 25.14
C ASN A 324 5.35 -3.53 23.87
N ILE A 325 4.42 -2.58 23.98
CA ILE A 325 3.77 -1.98 22.82
C ILE A 325 4.79 -1.35 21.86
N ALA A 326 5.76 -0.60 22.40
CA ALA A 326 6.80 0.03 21.58
C ALA A 326 7.59 -1.01 20.76
N LYS A 327 7.90 -2.17 21.36
CA LYS A 327 8.56 -3.29 20.68
C LYS A 327 7.71 -3.83 19.51
N PHE A 328 6.43 -4.11 19.73
CA PHE A 328 5.55 -4.66 18.69
C PHE A 328 5.29 -3.66 17.54
N LEU A 329 5.21 -2.37 17.87
CA LEU A 329 5.07 -1.27 16.91
C LEU A 329 6.39 -0.77 16.32
N LYS A 330 7.53 -1.41 16.64
CA LYS A 330 8.88 -1.07 16.15
C LYS A 330 9.19 0.43 16.32
N THR A 331 8.84 0.97 17.49
CA THR A 331 9.01 2.37 17.86
C THR A 331 9.73 2.49 19.19
N THR A 332 9.91 3.71 19.68
CA THR A 332 10.57 3.99 20.96
C THR A 332 9.54 4.19 22.08
N PRO A 333 9.83 3.77 23.33
CA PRO A 333 8.89 3.88 24.45
C PRO A 333 8.42 5.31 24.75
N ASN A 334 9.23 6.33 24.49
CA ASN A 334 8.84 7.73 24.68
C ASN A 334 7.71 8.21 23.75
N LYS A 335 7.30 7.40 22.77
CA LYS A 335 6.15 7.65 21.90
C LYS A 335 4.86 6.97 22.39
N ILE A 336 4.93 6.17 23.46
CA ILE A 336 3.79 5.42 24.01
C ILE A 336 3.57 5.87 25.45
N ASN A 337 2.35 6.33 25.75
CA ASN A 337 1.98 6.76 27.10
C ASN A 337 0.78 5.96 27.62
N ILE A 338 0.87 5.45 28.85
CA ILE A 338 -0.19 4.66 29.50
C ILE A 338 -0.73 5.40 30.73
N LYS A 339 -2.00 5.77 30.66
CA LYS A 339 -2.77 6.35 31.76
C LYS A 339 -3.72 5.30 32.33
N ALA A 340 -4.16 5.52 33.56
CA ALA A 340 -5.19 4.69 34.17
C ALA A 340 -6.04 5.53 35.10
N THR A 341 -7.34 5.24 35.15
CA THR A 341 -8.31 5.88 36.05
C THR A 341 -9.36 4.88 36.50
N THR A 342 -9.90 5.11 37.68
CA THR A 342 -11.13 4.49 38.18
C THR A 342 -12.34 5.29 37.70
N THR A 343 -13.54 4.74 37.89
CA THR A 343 -14.80 5.49 37.71
C THR A 343 -15.46 5.81 39.06
N GLU A 344 -14.66 5.92 40.13
CA GLU A 344 -15.13 6.19 41.50
C GLU A 344 -16.28 5.29 41.96
N HIS A 345 -16.20 3.97 41.67
CA HIS A 345 -17.24 2.99 41.96
C HIS A 345 -18.59 3.21 41.22
N LEU A 346 -18.62 4.10 40.23
CA LEU A 346 -19.81 4.37 39.40
C LEU A 346 -19.83 3.50 38.14
N GLY A 347 -21.03 3.11 37.71
CA GLY A 347 -21.26 2.37 36.47
C GLY A 347 -20.73 0.93 36.48
N PHE A 348 -20.76 0.28 35.32
CA PHE A 348 -20.35 -1.13 35.17
C PHE A 348 -18.86 -1.33 35.49
N ILE A 349 -18.01 -0.37 35.12
CA ILE A 349 -16.58 -0.37 35.45
C ILE A 349 -16.40 -0.29 36.97
N GLY A 350 -17.13 0.61 37.64
CA GLY A 350 -17.07 0.81 39.09
C GLY A 350 -17.56 -0.40 39.89
N ARG A 351 -18.56 -1.12 39.35
CA ARG A 351 -19.05 -2.41 39.85
C ARG A 351 -18.15 -3.59 39.50
N LYS A 352 -17.07 -3.37 38.75
CA LYS A 352 -16.12 -4.40 38.29
C LYS A 352 -16.75 -5.45 37.36
N GLU A 353 -17.80 -5.07 36.65
CA GLU A 353 -18.43 -5.90 35.62
C GLU A 353 -17.55 -5.99 34.36
N GLY A 354 -16.75 -4.96 34.10
CA GLY A 354 -15.82 -4.93 32.97
C GLY A 354 -14.74 -3.86 33.09
N ILE A 355 -13.94 -3.76 32.03
CA ILE A 355 -12.86 -2.80 31.85
C ILE A 355 -13.04 -2.13 30.49
N ALA A 356 -12.69 -0.85 30.38
CA ALA A 356 -12.67 -0.15 29.11
C ALA A 356 -11.28 0.45 28.84
N VAL A 357 -10.92 0.56 27.57
CA VAL A 357 -9.71 1.26 27.14
C VAL A 357 -10.05 2.28 26.08
N LEU A 358 -9.53 3.50 26.25
CA LEU A 358 -9.54 4.54 25.23
C LEU A 358 -8.11 4.75 24.73
N ALA A 359 -7.88 4.57 23.43
CA ALA A 359 -6.61 4.83 22.78
C ALA A 359 -6.74 6.01 21.80
N SER A 360 -5.68 6.80 21.69
CA SER A 360 -5.52 7.82 20.66
C SER A 360 -4.15 7.67 20.01
N ALA A 361 -4.11 7.63 18.68
CA ALA A 361 -2.89 7.49 17.91
C ALA A 361 -2.78 8.60 16.87
N ASN A 362 -1.58 9.15 16.72
CA ASN A 362 -1.27 10.08 15.63
C ASN A 362 -0.34 9.39 14.63
N LEU A 363 -0.73 9.38 13.37
CA LEU A 363 0.07 8.91 12.26
C LEU A 363 0.52 10.10 11.41
N LYS A 364 1.67 9.96 10.76
CA LYS A 364 2.12 10.84 9.68
C LYS A 364 2.39 9.99 8.44
N TYR A 365 2.64 10.63 7.32
CA TYR A 365 3.17 9.92 6.17
C TYR A 365 4.58 9.40 6.41
N TYR A 366 4.86 8.22 5.87
CA TYR A 366 6.17 7.59 5.93
C TYR A 366 7.20 8.44 5.18
N ASP A 367 8.24 8.86 5.90
CA ASP A 367 9.30 9.70 5.37
C ASP A 367 10.35 8.86 4.66
N TRP A 368 10.10 8.58 3.38
CA TRP A 368 11.01 7.79 2.55
C TRP A 368 12.33 8.51 2.20
N MET A 369 12.50 9.79 2.58
CA MET A 369 13.75 10.55 2.37
C MET A 369 14.80 10.30 3.46
N LYS A 370 14.38 9.90 4.67
CA LYS A 370 15.24 9.87 5.87
C LYS A 370 16.00 8.55 6.08
N GLN A 371 16.04 7.68 5.09
CA GLN A 371 16.46 6.29 5.28
C GLN A 371 17.84 5.94 4.76
#